data_AF-S7SRS1-F1
#
_entry.id   AF-S7SRS1-F1
#
_cell.length_a   1.000
_cell.length_b   1.000
_cell.length_c   1.000
_cell.angle_alpha   90.00
_cell.angle_beta   90.00
_cell.angle_gamma   90.00
#
_symmetry.space_group_name_H-M   'P 1'
#
loop_
_entity.id
_entity.type
_entity.pdbx_description
1 polymer ?
#
loop_
_entity_poly.entity_id
_entity_poly.type
_entity_poly.pdbx_seq_one_letter_code
_entity_poly.pdbx_strand_id
1 'polypeptide(L)'
;MAKENPFTPFSDWTKHWQQFFQNDFWGSIQPLLPSSNKPSSGMNIYKKDNELLVVISLPGLEKIKDAEVYVSYKTLEVKATINLNFKGFELVEEGLFQGQFQK
;
A
#
# COMPACT_ATOMS: atom_id res chain seq x y z
N MET A 1 18.77 6.16 -26.40
CA MET A 1 17.90 5.20 -25.70
C MET A 1 17.80 5.64 -24.25
N ALA A 2 16.72 6.34 -23.88
CA ALA A 2 16.51 6.75 -22.50
C ALA A 2 16.01 5.53 -21.71
N LYS A 3 16.68 5.23 -20.58
CA LYS A 3 16.22 4.22 -19.62
C LYS A 3 14.95 4.79 -18.96
N GLU A 4 13.78 4.32 -19.38
CA GLU A 4 12.54 4.59 -18.65
C GLU A 4 12.71 4.05 -17.24
N ASN A 5 12.63 4.95 -16.27
CA ASN A 5 12.70 4.63 -14.86
C ASN A 5 11.42 3.84 -14.52
N PRO A 6 11.48 2.55 -14.13
CA PRO A 6 10.30 1.69 -13.94
C PRO A 6 9.43 2.10 -12.73
N PHE A 7 9.77 3.22 -12.09
CA PHE A 7 9.09 3.81 -10.95
C PHE A 7 8.60 5.23 -11.26
N THR A 8 8.12 5.49 -12.47
CA THR A 8 7.32 6.69 -12.74
C THR A 8 6.01 6.63 -11.93
N PRO A 9 5.60 7.75 -11.31
CA PRO A 9 4.66 7.75 -10.20
C PRO A 9 3.25 7.38 -10.64
N PHE A 10 2.48 6.86 -9.68
CA PHE A 10 1.06 6.56 -9.65
C PHE A 10 0.11 7.72 -10.09
N SER A 11 0.44 8.56 -11.08
CA SER A 11 -0.44 9.62 -11.58
C SER A 11 -1.31 9.15 -12.77
N ASP A 12 -0.81 8.24 -13.60
CA ASP A 12 -1.51 7.83 -14.83
C ASP A 12 -2.60 6.78 -14.62
N TRP A 13 -2.54 5.95 -13.58
CA TRP A 13 -3.61 4.99 -13.29
C TRP A 13 -4.94 5.73 -13.01
N THR A 14 -4.90 6.86 -12.30
CA THR A 14 -6.05 7.73 -11.99
C THR A 14 -6.89 8.08 -13.22
N LYS A 15 -6.23 8.31 -14.38
CA LYS A 15 -6.89 8.66 -15.64
C LYS A 15 -7.68 7.50 -16.23
N HIS A 16 -7.18 6.27 -16.11
CA HIS A 16 -7.86 5.08 -16.65
C HIS A 16 -9.12 4.69 -15.85
N TRP A 17 -9.19 5.08 -14.59
CA TRP A 17 -10.29 4.74 -13.69
C TRP A 17 -11.33 5.89 -13.54
N GLN A 18 -10.99 7.13 -13.93
CA GLN A 18 -11.93 8.27 -14.01
C GLN A 18 -13.14 7.97 -14.90
N GLN A 19 -12.97 7.16 -15.94
CA GLN A 19 -14.06 6.76 -16.83
C GLN A 19 -15.03 5.75 -16.19
N PHE A 20 -14.60 5.01 -15.16
CA PHE A 20 -15.39 3.95 -14.53
C PHE A 20 -16.00 4.35 -13.18
N PHE A 21 -15.37 5.27 -12.46
CA PHE A 21 -15.86 5.74 -11.18
C PHE A 21 -16.15 7.24 -11.24
N GLN A 22 -17.39 7.63 -10.95
CA GLN A 22 -17.81 9.04 -10.86
C GLN A 22 -16.93 9.80 -9.85
N ASN A 23 -16.85 11.13 -10.00
CA ASN A 23 -15.96 12.02 -9.23
C ASN A 23 -15.96 11.79 -7.70
N ASP A 24 -17.07 11.33 -7.12
CA ASP A 24 -17.23 11.06 -5.68
C ASP A 24 -16.39 9.88 -5.14
N PHE A 25 -15.96 8.97 -6.01
CA PHE A 25 -15.04 7.89 -5.64
C PHE A 25 -13.62 8.43 -5.41
N TRP A 26 -13.15 9.29 -6.32
CA TRP A 26 -11.79 9.85 -6.29
C TRP A 26 -11.51 10.73 -5.09
N GLY A 27 -12.47 11.56 -4.69
CA GLY A 27 -12.34 12.39 -3.49
C GLY A 27 -12.12 11.59 -2.21
N SER A 28 -12.65 10.36 -2.12
CA SER A 28 -12.48 9.48 -0.95
C SER A 28 -11.19 8.66 -0.96
N ILE A 29 -10.58 8.42 -2.13
CA ILE A 29 -9.37 7.59 -2.23
C ILE A 29 -8.09 8.42 -2.35
N GLN A 30 -8.17 9.70 -2.74
CA GLN A 30 -7.04 10.63 -2.78
C GLN A 30 -6.17 10.65 -1.51
N PRO A 31 -6.73 10.57 -0.28
CA PRO A 31 -5.93 10.48 0.94
C PRO A 31 -5.17 9.16 1.11
N LEU A 32 -5.65 8.07 0.48
CA LEU A 32 -5.07 6.72 0.51
C LEU A 32 -4.03 6.51 -0.60
N LEU A 33 -4.03 7.40 -1.60
CA LEU A 33 -3.02 7.41 -2.65
C LEU A 33 -1.69 7.84 -2.04
N PRO A 34 -0.59 7.13 -2.37
CA PRO A 34 0.70 7.49 -1.84
C PRO A 34 1.03 8.92 -2.28
N SER A 35 0.98 9.84 -1.30
CA SER A 35 1.83 11.04 -1.30
C SER A 35 3.22 10.58 -1.69
N SER A 36 3.87 11.29 -2.61
CA SER A 36 5.20 10.97 -3.16
C SER A 36 6.32 10.91 -2.11
N ASN A 37 6.01 11.08 -0.82
CA ASN A 37 6.97 11.20 0.28
C ASN A 37 6.67 10.16 1.40
N LYS A 38 7.18 8.92 1.24
CA LYS A 38 7.34 7.81 2.24
C LYS A 38 6.08 7.11 2.81
N PRO A 39 6.20 5.87 3.35
CA PRO A 39 7.15 4.79 3.08
C PRO A 39 6.43 3.56 2.47
N SER A 40 7.04 2.90 1.47
CA SER A 40 6.36 1.82 0.74
C SER A 40 6.45 0.47 1.47
N SER A 41 5.49 0.16 2.33
CA SER A 41 4.93 -1.19 2.27
C SER A 41 4.30 -1.30 0.88
N GLY A 42 5.01 -1.91 -0.07
CA GLY A 42 4.51 -2.02 -1.45
C GLY A 42 3.09 -2.56 -1.45
N MET A 43 2.16 -1.85 -2.09
CA MET A 43 0.76 -2.24 -2.21
C MET A 43 0.39 -2.31 -3.67
N ASN A 44 -0.15 -3.45 -4.08
CA ASN A 44 -0.70 -3.65 -5.41
C ASN A 44 -2.20 -3.92 -5.31
N ILE A 45 -2.95 -3.44 -6.30
CA ILE A 45 -4.37 -3.73 -6.44
C ILE A 45 -4.58 -4.32 -7.83
N TYR A 46 -5.13 -5.52 -7.88
CA TYR A 46 -5.52 -6.22 -9.10
C TYR A 46 -7.04 -6.26 -9.18
N LYS A 47 -7.57 -6.24 -10.40
CA LYS A 47 -9.01 -6.35 -10.66
C LYS A 47 -9.29 -7.53 -11.58
N LYS A 48 -10.36 -8.26 -11.29
CA LYS A 48 -10.96 -9.24 -12.19
C LYS A 48 -12.47 -9.13 -12.11
N ASP A 49 -13.14 -8.83 -13.22
CA ASP A 49 -14.60 -8.66 -13.29
C ASP A 49 -15.14 -7.73 -12.17
N ASN A 50 -15.78 -8.33 -11.15
CA ASN A 50 -16.37 -7.68 -9.98
C ASN A 50 -15.57 -7.87 -8.69
N GLU A 51 -14.31 -8.29 -8.79
CA GLU A 51 -13.42 -8.59 -7.67
C GLU A 51 -12.19 -7.67 -7.66
N LEU A 52 -11.75 -7.32 -6.45
CA LEU A 52 -10.49 -6.65 -6.20
C LEU A 52 -9.60 -7.53 -5.32
N LEU A 53 -8.35 -7.71 -5.74
CA LEU A 53 -7.30 -8.34 -4.94
C LEU A 53 -6.30 -7.27 -4.52
N VAL A 54 -6.24 -7.00 -3.22
CA VAL A 54 -5.28 -6.07 -2.62
C VAL A 54 -4.14 -6.88 -2.00
N VAL A 55 -2.91 -6.61 -2.43
CA VAL A 55 -1.70 -7.26 -1.94
C VAL A 55 -0.85 -6.21 -1.23
N ILE A 56 -0.58 -6.38 0.06
CA ILE A 56 0.20 -5.44 0.88
C ILE A 56 1.41 -6.19 1.45
N SER A 57 2.59 -5.60 1.30
CA SER A 57 3.82 -6.12 1.91
C SER A 57 3.92 -5.67 3.36
N LEU A 58 3.69 -6.59 4.30
CA LEU A 58 3.82 -6.37 5.74
C LEU A 58 4.89 -7.31 6.32
N PRO A 59 6.19 -7.01 6.10
CA PRO A 59 7.27 -7.89 6.52
C PRO A 59 7.34 -7.94 8.06
N GLY A 60 7.73 -9.08 8.63
CA GLY A 60 7.88 -9.22 10.08
C GLY A 60 6.59 -9.49 10.85
N LEU A 61 5.46 -9.66 10.16
CA LEU A 61 4.27 -10.23 10.78
C LEU A 61 4.52 -11.68 11.17
N GLU A 62 4.45 -11.98 12.48
CA GLU A 62 4.58 -13.34 13.00
C GLU A 62 3.22 -14.02 13.14
N LYS A 63 2.18 -13.27 13.52
CA LYS A 63 0.85 -13.80 13.78
C LYS A 63 -0.19 -13.01 13.01
N ILE A 64 -1.26 -13.68 12.59
CA ILE A 64 -2.39 -13.05 11.88
C ILE A 64 -2.96 -11.85 12.67
N LYS A 65 -3.00 -11.97 14.00
CA LYS A 65 -3.50 -10.92 14.91
C LYS A 65 -2.64 -9.65 14.97
N ASP A 66 -1.44 -9.68 14.41
CA ASP A 66 -0.53 -8.53 14.39
C ASP A 66 -0.87 -7.57 13.22
N ALA A 67 -1.85 -7.95 12.39
CA ALA A 67 -2.51 -7.12 11.39
C ALA A 67 -4.03 -7.12 11.61
N GLU A 68 -4.63 -5.95 11.49
CA GLU A 68 -6.06 -5.75 11.55
C GLU A 68 -6.55 -5.20 10.21
N VAL A 69 -7.63 -5.76 9.69
CA VAL A 69 -8.22 -5.37 8.41
C VAL A 69 -9.68 -5.01 8.65
N TYR A 70 -10.03 -3.77 8.30
CA TYR A 70 -11.37 -3.23 8.44
C TYR A 70 -11.92 -2.87 7.07
N VAL A 71 -13.15 -3.30 6.79
CA VAL A 71 -13.87 -2.92 5.57
C VAL A 71 -15.07 -2.09 5.98
N SER A 72 -15.12 -0.85 5.50
CA SER A 72 -16.25 0.06 5.74
C SER A 72 -16.64 0.73 4.44
N TYR A 73 -17.81 0.35 3.92
CA TYR A 73 -18.36 0.85 2.65
C TYR A 73 -17.36 0.70 1.48
N LYS A 74 -16.71 1.81 1.08
CA LYS A 74 -15.74 1.88 -0.02
C LYS A 74 -14.28 1.99 0.45
N THR A 75 -14.04 1.74 1.74
CA THR A 75 -12.72 1.88 2.38
C THR A 75 -12.27 0.53 2.93
N LEU A 76 -11.04 0.14 2.56
CA LEU A 76 -10.29 -0.93 3.20
C LEU A 76 -9.20 -0.26 4.03
N GLU A 77 -9.25 -0.45 5.34
CA GLU A 77 -8.24 0.05 6.28
C GLU A 77 -7.42 -1.14 6.82
N VAL A 78 -6.11 -1.01 6.77
CA VAL A 78 -5.16 -2.02 7.26
C VAL A 78 -4.24 -1.39 8.28
N LYS A 79 -4.25 -1.96 9.48
CA LYS A 79 -3.37 -1.57 10.59
C LYS A 79 -2.44 -2.72 10.90
N ALA A 80 -1.15 -2.45 11.05
CA ALA A 80 -0.19 -3.45 11.47
C ALA A 80 0.97 -2.78 12.20
N THR A 81 1.70 -3.55 13.00
CA THR A 81 3.00 -3.11 13.52
C THR A 81 4.10 -3.92 12.84
N ILE A 82 4.91 -3.25 12.02
CA ILE A 82 6.07 -3.86 11.36
C ILE A 82 7.26 -3.71 12.31
N ASN A 83 7.82 -4.85 12.74
CA ASN A 83 9.01 -4.86 13.58
C ASN A 83 9.92 -6.04 13.17
N LEU A 84 10.86 -5.78 12.28
CA LEU A 84 11.88 -6.75 11.89
C LEU A 84 13.01 -6.71 12.91
N ASN A 85 13.04 -7.72 13.77
CA ASN A 85 14.14 -7.94 14.72
C ASN A 85 14.57 -9.40 14.65
N PHE A 86 15.81 -9.63 14.22
CA PHE A 86 16.37 -10.97 14.08
C PHE A 86 17.38 -11.23 15.21
N LYS A 87 17.12 -12.26 16.00
CA LYS A 87 17.97 -12.61 17.15
C LYS A 87 19.43 -12.83 16.70
N GLY A 88 20.35 -12.06 17.28
CA GLY A 88 21.78 -12.14 16.99
C GLY A 88 22.25 -11.28 15.82
N PHE A 89 21.38 -10.45 15.25
CA PHE A 89 21.72 -9.51 14.18
C PHE A 89 21.51 -8.07 14.65
N GLU A 90 22.34 -7.16 14.13
CA GLU A 90 22.21 -5.72 14.29
C GLU A 90 21.77 -5.11 12.96
N LEU A 91 20.82 -4.16 13.01
CA LEU A 91 20.38 -3.43 11.83
C LEU A 91 21.45 -2.41 11.43
N VAL A 92 22.19 -2.68 10.36
CA VAL A 92 23.24 -1.78 9.86
C VAL A 92 22.69 -0.71 8.92
N GLU A 93 21.63 -1.01 8.18
CA GLU A 93 20.98 -0.08 7.25
C GLU A 93 19.47 -0.36 7.17
N GLU A 94 18.66 0.70 7.27
CA GLU A 94 17.19 0.60 7.22
C GLU A 94 16.66 0.91 5.81
N GLY A 95 16.29 -0.15 5.07
CA GLY A 95 15.64 -0.04 3.75
C GLY A 95 14.14 -0.33 3.74
N LEU A 96 13.61 -0.90 4.83
CA LEU A 96 12.20 -1.24 4.99
C LEU A 96 11.60 -0.40 6.13
N PHE A 97 10.34 0.00 5.99
CA PHE A 97 9.64 0.71 7.04
C PHE A 97 9.47 -0.15 8.30
N GLN A 98 9.71 0.46 9.46
CA GLN A 98 9.51 -0.12 10.78
C GLN A 98 8.54 0.77 11.57
N GLY A 99 7.64 0.16 12.35
CA GLY A 99 6.69 0.86 13.22
C GLY A 99 5.23 0.62 12.84
N GLN A 100 4.37 1.55 13.25
CA GLN A 100 2.93 1.45 13.01
C GLN A 100 2.61 1.78 11.55
N PHE A 101 2.08 0.78 10.86
CA PHE A 101 1.53 0.90 9.53
C PHE A 101 0.02 1.12 9.63
N GLN A 102 -0.49 2.17 8.98
CA GLN A 102 -1.92 2.41 8.82
C GLN A 102 -2.17 2.95 7.42
N LYS A 103 -3.07 2.31 6.67
CA LYS A 103 -3.43 2.70 5.32
C LYS A 103 -4.87 2.33 5.00
#